data_AF-A0A0T6B7Q5-F1
#
_entry.id   AF-A0A0T6B7Q5-F1
#
_cell.length_a   1.000
_cell.length_b   1.000
_cell.length_c   1.000
_cell.angle_alpha   90.00
_cell.angle_beta   90.00
_cell.angle_gamma   90.00
#
_symmetry.space_group_name_H-M   'P 1'
#
loop_
_entity.id
_entity.type
_entity.pdbx_description
1 polymer ?
#
loop_
_entity_poly.entity_id
_entity_poly.type
_entity_poly.pdbx_seq_one_letter_code
_entity_poly.pdbx_strand_id
1 'polypeptide(L)'
;FIMSKIPQPTSKGVPPKTGGIPRPSKTSTVATASRTTQGVSKSSLKKCPGPAKETKRKELELPPLSTMRRVIDEETDLQKLKKKTIRRNVPEGEDLKMIKDIMKGIKDQEITVHEFVGLVAPYTGDNGTILRTVLATELSHFRSLAKKVYDNMTQDISDVLMNEHIQLTESSKEKHAAYADKMMRAIDEVYEYLPNFNFEKYYTQPDYINNIFPHAVELVVEEDHEQAVMRQEACHRMMWLHSEGDRLGAENKRLQDRLKELKQRQRD
;
A
#
# COMPACT_ATOMS: atom_id res chain seq x y z
N PHE A 1 41.17 -21.90 8.01
CA PHE A 1 42.11 -20.76 7.87
C PHE A 1 42.77 -20.90 6.51
N ILE A 2 43.10 -19.78 5.87
CA ILE A 2 43.44 -19.59 4.44
C ILE A 2 42.20 -19.18 3.62
N MET A 3 41.97 -17.87 3.61
CA MET A 3 41.07 -17.15 2.71
C MET A 3 41.81 -16.87 1.40
N SER A 4 41.27 -17.34 0.28
CA SER A 4 41.71 -16.94 -1.07
C SER A 4 40.79 -15.85 -1.62
N LYS A 5 41.39 -14.69 -1.91
CA LYS A 5 40.77 -13.46 -2.41
C LYS A 5 40.22 -13.66 -3.83
N ILE A 6 38.97 -13.24 -4.05
CA ILE A 6 38.34 -13.11 -5.37
C ILE A 6 38.66 -11.70 -5.91
N PRO A 7 39.19 -11.55 -7.14
CA PRO A 7 39.37 -10.24 -7.76
C PRO A 7 38.04 -9.74 -8.39
N GLN A 8 37.67 -8.50 -8.06
CA GLN A 8 36.56 -7.79 -8.71
C GLN A 8 37.03 -7.06 -9.98
N PRO A 9 36.25 -7.07 -11.08
CA PRO A 9 36.48 -6.18 -12.21
C PRO A 9 35.92 -4.78 -11.95
N THR A 10 36.79 -3.78 -12.10
CA THR A 10 36.44 -2.35 -12.09
C THR A 10 35.84 -1.93 -13.42
N SER A 11 34.59 -1.47 -13.41
CA SER A 11 33.95 -0.78 -14.54
C SER A 11 33.60 0.64 -14.12
N LYS A 12 34.34 1.61 -14.66
CA LYS A 12 34.01 3.04 -14.66
C LYS A 12 33.26 3.34 -15.96
N GLY A 13 32.06 3.92 -15.90
CA GLY A 13 31.36 4.34 -17.11
C GLY A 13 29.97 4.95 -16.92
N VAL A 14 29.95 6.25 -16.63
CA VAL A 14 28.99 7.31 -17.06
C VAL A 14 27.47 7.14 -16.81
N PRO A 15 26.81 8.11 -16.12
CA PRO A 15 25.35 8.11 -15.90
C PRO A 15 24.57 8.78 -17.06
N PRO A 16 23.35 8.31 -17.41
CA PRO A 16 22.46 9.06 -18.28
C PRO A 16 21.63 10.09 -17.51
N LYS A 17 21.38 11.19 -18.22
CA LYS A 17 20.83 12.47 -17.82
C LYS A 17 19.37 12.42 -17.31
N THR A 18 19.11 13.29 -16.35
CA THR A 18 17.82 13.78 -15.89
C THR A 18 17.03 14.51 -16.99
N GLY A 19 15.79 14.08 -17.22
CA GLY A 19 14.67 14.89 -17.72
C GLY A 19 13.43 14.42 -16.96
N GLY A 20 12.61 15.23 -16.31
CA GLY A 20 12.05 16.50 -16.78
C GLY A 20 10.55 16.28 -17.09
N ILE A 21 9.75 16.17 -16.02
CA ILE A 21 8.28 16.26 -15.79
C ILE A 21 7.37 16.60 -17.01
N PRO A 22 6.10 16.09 -17.09
CA PRO A 22 5.00 16.82 -16.43
C PRO A 22 3.90 15.93 -15.78
N ARG A 23 3.26 16.57 -14.80
CA ARG A 23 2.09 16.19 -13.99
C ARG A 23 0.78 16.22 -14.81
N PRO A 24 -0.22 15.40 -14.46
CA PRO A 24 -1.62 15.87 -14.39
C PRO A 24 -2.28 15.43 -13.06
N SER A 25 -2.74 16.35 -12.21
CA SER A 25 -4.07 16.98 -12.17
C SER A 25 -5.20 16.06 -11.67
N LYS A 26 -5.83 16.50 -10.57
CA LYS A 26 -6.91 15.89 -9.81
C LYS A 26 -8.26 15.99 -10.53
N THR A 27 -9.10 14.95 -10.41
CA THR A 27 -10.59 14.96 -10.36
C THR A 27 -10.99 13.64 -9.69
N SER A 28 -11.46 13.57 -8.43
CA SER A 28 -12.76 13.96 -7.84
C SER A 28 -13.99 13.22 -8.41
N THR A 29 -14.39 12.17 -7.68
CA THR A 29 -15.73 11.90 -7.09
C THR A 29 -16.98 11.70 -7.98
N VAL A 30 -17.67 10.55 -7.80
CA VAL A 30 -19.15 10.29 -7.62
C VAL A 30 -19.33 8.74 -7.69
N ALA A 31 -19.56 8.01 -6.61
CA ALA A 31 -20.80 7.70 -5.86
C ALA A 31 -21.78 6.68 -6.51
N THR A 32 -21.91 5.54 -5.80
CA THR A 32 -23.15 4.79 -5.48
C THR A 32 -23.84 3.92 -6.54
N ALA A 33 -23.79 2.59 -6.35
CA ALA A 33 -24.99 1.74 -6.40
C ALA A 33 -24.77 0.41 -5.65
N SER A 34 -25.72 0.12 -4.78
CA SER A 34 -25.80 -0.93 -3.77
C SER A 34 -26.10 -2.31 -4.36
N ARG A 35 -25.63 -3.39 -3.71
CA ARG A 35 -26.39 -4.65 -3.70
C ARG A 35 -26.21 -5.44 -2.40
N THR A 36 -27.35 -5.59 -1.74
CA THR A 36 -27.65 -6.35 -0.53
C THR A 36 -27.93 -7.81 -0.86
N THR A 37 -27.37 -8.76 -0.08
CA THR A 37 -27.98 -10.05 0.39
C THR A 37 -26.97 -10.72 1.34
N GLN A 38 -27.14 -10.65 2.67
CA GLN A 38 -27.74 -11.68 3.56
C GLN A 38 -27.20 -13.11 3.44
N GLY A 39 -26.70 -13.66 4.56
CA GLY A 39 -26.33 -15.08 4.76
C GLY A 39 -25.37 -15.26 5.96
N VAL A 40 -25.83 -15.21 7.21
CA VAL A 40 -26.18 -16.37 8.08
C VAL A 40 -24.96 -17.16 8.62
N SER A 41 -24.57 -16.78 9.85
CA SER A 41 -24.18 -17.58 11.03
C SER A 41 -23.45 -18.94 10.91
N LYS A 42 -22.39 -19.10 11.73
CA LYS A 42 -22.16 -20.19 12.73
C LYS A 42 -20.83 -19.95 13.45
N SER A 43 -20.86 -19.56 14.72
CA SER A 43 -20.68 -20.42 15.90
C SER A 43 -19.41 -21.28 15.89
N SER A 44 -18.43 -20.92 16.72
CA SER A 44 -17.75 -21.93 17.55
C SER A 44 -17.16 -21.27 18.80
N LEU A 45 -17.55 -21.87 19.91
CA LEU A 45 -17.30 -21.50 21.29
C LEU A 45 -16.31 -22.54 21.85
N LYS A 46 -15.49 -22.09 22.80
CA LYS A 46 -14.75 -22.87 23.82
C LYS A 46 -13.42 -23.52 23.40
N LYS A 47 -12.34 -23.11 24.08
CA LYS A 47 -11.84 -23.89 25.24
C LYS A 47 -11.00 -23.03 26.19
N CYS A 48 -11.21 -23.30 27.48
CA CYS A 48 -10.68 -22.61 28.66
C CYS A 48 -9.16 -22.77 28.87
N PRO A 49 -8.56 -21.85 29.66
CA PRO A 49 -7.13 -21.85 29.99
C PRO A 49 -6.81 -22.78 31.18
N GLY A 50 -5.61 -23.37 31.15
CA GLY A 50 -4.99 -24.08 32.27
C GLY A 50 -3.83 -23.27 32.89
N PRO A 51 -3.35 -23.64 34.09
CA PRO A 51 -3.10 -22.67 35.14
C PRO A 51 -1.63 -22.42 35.51
N ALA A 52 -1.46 -21.37 36.31
CA ALA A 52 -0.43 -21.15 37.32
C ALA A 52 0.99 -20.75 36.85
N LYS A 53 1.36 -19.52 37.21
CA LYS A 53 2.52 -19.28 38.08
C LYS A 53 2.32 -17.99 38.88
N GLU A 54 2.16 -18.18 40.19
CA GLU A 54 2.20 -17.13 41.20
C GLU A 54 3.57 -16.45 41.20
N THR A 55 3.58 -15.14 41.06
CA THR A 55 4.71 -14.32 41.52
C THR A 55 4.19 -13.28 42.50
N LYS A 56 4.72 -13.45 43.71
CA LYS A 56 4.47 -12.78 44.98
C LYS A 56 4.19 -11.27 44.85
N ARG A 57 3.05 -10.85 45.41
CA ARG A 57 2.73 -9.46 45.74
C ARG A 57 3.75 -8.93 46.75
N LYS A 58 4.32 -7.76 46.48
CA LYS A 58 4.89 -6.91 47.52
C LYS A 58 3.78 -6.01 48.03
N GLU A 59 3.43 -6.24 49.27
CA GLU A 59 2.49 -5.48 50.08
C GLU A 59 3.10 -4.09 50.33
N LEU A 60 2.51 -3.06 49.73
CA LEU A 60 2.77 -1.67 50.07
C LEU A 60 1.65 -1.29 51.05
N GLU A 61 1.92 -1.49 52.34
CA GLU A 61 1.08 -0.93 53.40
C GLU A 61 1.20 0.59 53.36
N LEU A 62 0.11 1.26 52.98
CA LEU A 62 -0.06 2.68 53.21
C LEU A 62 -0.57 2.88 54.65
N PRO A 63 -0.11 3.91 55.37
CA PRO A 63 -0.58 4.20 56.72
C PRO A 63 -2.10 4.43 56.71
N PRO A 64 -2.84 3.99 57.74
CA PRO A 64 -4.26 4.24 57.85
C PRO A 64 -4.49 5.75 58.00
N LEU A 65 -4.95 6.39 56.93
CA LEU A 65 -5.32 7.80 56.90
C LEU A 65 -6.66 7.98 57.63
N SER A 66 -6.64 7.82 58.96
CA SER A 66 -7.71 8.28 59.83
C SER A 66 -7.57 9.80 59.97
N THR A 67 -8.13 10.53 59.02
CA THR A 67 -8.54 11.91 59.27
C THR A 67 -10.04 11.90 59.39
N MET A 68 -10.53 12.21 60.59
CA MET A 68 -11.93 12.55 60.81
C MET A 68 -12.38 13.55 59.74
N ARG A 69 -13.22 13.08 58.82
CA ARG A 69 -13.93 13.92 57.88
C ARG A 69 -14.91 14.73 58.71
N ARG A 70 -14.55 15.98 59.06
CA ARG A 70 -15.55 16.93 59.50
C ARG A 70 -16.53 17.05 58.35
N VAL A 71 -17.80 16.74 58.61
CA VAL A 71 -18.90 17.03 57.71
C VAL A 71 -18.94 18.55 57.59
N ILE A 72 -18.26 19.07 56.58
CA ILE A 72 -18.43 20.43 56.10
C ILE A 72 -19.51 20.27 55.02
N ASP A 73 -20.62 20.98 55.17
CA ASP A 73 -21.73 21.02 54.23
C ASP A 73 -21.22 21.45 52.84
N GLU A 74 -20.80 20.46 52.02
CA GLU A 74 -20.22 20.65 50.69
C GLU A 74 -21.14 21.49 49.80
N GLU A 75 -22.46 21.44 50.05
CA GLU A 75 -23.46 22.17 49.29
C GLU A 75 -23.43 23.68 49.53
N THR A 76 -23.11 24.14 50.75
CA THR A 76 -23.03 25.57 51.05
C THR A 76 -21.73 26.21 50.58
N ASP A 77 -20.63 25.47 50.59
CA ASP A 77 -19.33 25.98 50.13
C ASP A 77 -19.18 25.89 48.60
N LEU A 78 -19.78 24.89 47.93
CA LEU A 78 -19.92 24.88 46.47
C LEU A 78 -20.80 26.04 45.96
N GLN A 79 -21.86 26.41 46.69
CA GLN A 79 -22.69 27.56 46.34
C GLN A 79 -21.95 28.90 46.56
N LYS A 80 -21.15 29.02 47.62
CA LYS A 80 -20.28 30.19 47.83
C LYS A 80 -19.16 30.28 46.81
N LEU A 81 -18.61 29.15 46.35
CA LEU A 81 -17.60 29.11 45.28
C LEU A 81 -18.22 29.50 43.93
N LYS A 82 -19.42 29.00 43.60
CA LYS A 82 -20.19 29.40 42.41
C LYS A 82 -20.55 30.89 42.43
N LYS A 83 -20.94 31.46 43.58
CA LYS A 83 -21.19 32.90 43.73
C LYS A 83 -19.91 33.75 43.64
N LYS A 84 -18.72 33.19 43.94
CA LYS A 84 -17.42 33.87 43.81
C LYS A 84 -16.79 33.73 42.42
N THR A 85 -17.16 32.72 41.63
CA THR A 85 -16.71 32.55 40.23
C THR A 85 -17.68 33.10 39.19
N ILE A 86 -18.90 33.49 39.58
CA ILE A 86 -19.77 34.36 38.77
C ILE A 86 -19.09 35.74 38.68
N ARG A 87 -18.41 35.95 37.55
CA ARG A 87 -17.88 37.24 37.14
C ARG A 87 -19.04 38.23 37.07
N ARG A 88 -19.10 39.13 38.05
CA ARG A 88 -19.88 40.37 38.00
C ARG A 88 -19.49 41.12 36.73
N ASN A 89 -20.48 41.51 35.94
CA ASN A 89 -20.40 42.21 34.64
C ASN A 89 -20.35 41.31 33.41
N VAL A 90 -21.36 40.46 33.23
CA VAL A 90 -21.78 40.07 31.88
C VAL A 90 -23.15 40.71 31.67
N PRO A 91 -23.30 41.63 30.70
CA PRO A 91 -24.62 42.12 30.31
C PRO A 91 -25.46 40.92 29.88
N GLU A 92 -26.71 40.85 30.33
CA GLU A 92 -27.66 39.84 29.84
C GLU A 92 -27.96 40.11 28.36
N GLY A 93 -27.12 39.57 27.47
CA GLY A 93 -27.24 39.75 26.03
C GLY A 93 -25.95 39.46 25.28
N GLU A 94 -26.07 38.84 24.11
CA GLU A 94 -24.97 38.65 23.18
C GLU A 94 -24.42 40.01 22.74
N ASP A 95 -23.11 40.21 22.81
CA ASP A 95 -22.47 41.44 22.35
C ASP A 95 -22.22 41.37 20.84
N LEU A 96 -23.32 41.52 20.09
CA LEU A 96 -23.36 41.43 18.62
C LEU A 96 -22.42 42.43 17.94
N LYS A 97 -22.11 43.56 18.59
CA LYS A 97 -21.19 44.58 18.06
C LYS A 97 -19.75 44.06 18.06
N MET A 98 -19.30 43.54 19.20
CA MET A 98 -17.94 42.98 19.33
C MET A 98 -17.73 41.75 18.45
N ILE A 99 -18.73 40.86 18.36
CA ILE A 99 -18.68 39.71 17.45
C ILE A 99 -18.51 40.18 15.99
N LYS A 100 -19.24 41.23 15.57
CA LYS A 100 -19.16 41.78 14.21
C LYS A 100 -17.80 42.42 13.91
N ASP A 101 -17.19 43.07 14.89
CA ASP A 101 -15.86 43.67 14.73
C ASP A 101 -14.76 42.59 14.67
N ILE A 102 -14.89 41.53 15.47
CA ILE A 102 -14.04 40.34 15.38
C ILE A 102 -14.19 39.71 13.98
N MET A 103 -15.40 39.47 13.49
CA MET A 103 -15.60 38.90 12.15
C MET A 103 -15.03 39.77 11.02
N LYS A 104 -15.05 41.10 11.15
CA LYS A 104 -14.41 41.99 10.19
C LYS A 104 -12.87 41.89 10.23
N GLY A 105 -12.29 41.74 11.41
CA GLY A 105 -10.84 41.62 11.59
C GLY A 105 -10.26 40.28 11.10
N ILE A 106 -11.08 39.22 11.09
CA ILE A 106 -10.66 37.85 10.72
C ILE A 106 -10.75 37.58 9.21
N LYS A 107 -11.48 38.41 8.46
CA LYS A 107 -11.87 38.13 7.06
C LYS A 107 -10.69 37.82 6.11
N ASP A 108 -9.51 38.37 6.39
CA ASP A 108 -8.31 38.21 5.58
C ASP A 108 -7.15 37.50 6.32
N GLN A 109 -7.44 36.88 7.48
CA GLN A 109 -6.44 36.18 8.29
C GLN A 109 -6.72 34.67 8.32
N GLU A 110 -5.67 33.86 8.15
CA GLU A 110 -5.74 32.42 8.39
C GLU A 110 -5.75 32.16 9.89
N ILE A 111 -6.92 31.96 10.46
CA ILE A 111 -7.11 31.68 11.88
C ILE A 111 -7.64 30.25 12.05
N THR A 112 -7.12 29.53 13.04
CA THR A 112 -7.62 28.19 13.33
C THR A 112 -9.01 28.25 13.94
N VAL A 113 -9.83 27.21 13.73
CA VAL A 113 -11.19 27.15 14.29
C VAL A 113 -11.18 27.23 15.82
N HIS A 114 -10.14 26.71 16.47
CA HIS A 114 -9.96 26.81 17.92
C HIS A 114 -9.72 28.26 18.39
N GLU A 115 -8.88 29.01 17.68
CA GLU A 115 -8.62 30.42 17.97
C GLU A 115 -9.87 31.28 17.72
N PHE A 116 -10.60 31.01 16.63
CA PHE A 116 -11.87 31.67 16.33
C PHE A 116 -12.89 31.47 17.47
N VAL A 117 -13.09 30.24 17.93
CA VAL A 117 -13.99 29.95 19.05
C VAL A 117 -13.49 30.62 20.34
N GLY A 118 -12.18 30.71 20.55
CA GLY A 118 -11.58 31.42 21.69
C GLY A 118 -11.86 32.93 21.68
N LEU A 119 -11.86 33.56 20.50
CA LEU A 119 -12.12 34.99 20.32
C LEU A 119 -13.61 35.33 20.47
N VAL A 120 -14.50 34.47 19.97
CA VAL A 120 -15.95 34.72 19.98
C VAL A 120 -16.61 34.32 21.30
N ALA A 121 -16.11 33.27 21.97
CA ALA A 121 -16.72 32.73 23.19
C ALA A 121 -17.02 33.76 24.29
N PRO A 122 -16.14 34.73 24.63
CA PRO A 122 -16.42 35.70 25.70
C PRO A 122 -17.60 36.65 25.41
N TYR A 123 -17.98 36.80 24.14
CA TYR A 123 -19.02 37.74 23.69
C TYR A 123 -20.37 37.06 23.41
N THR A 124 -20.41 35.73 23.49
CA THR A 124 -21.64 34.94 23.38
C THR A 124 -22.31 34.76 24.74
N GLY A 125 -23.65 34.72 24.78
CA GLY A 125 -24.42 34.64 26.03
C GLY A 125 -24.20 33.35 26.84
N ASP A 126 -23.69 32.30 26.21
CA ASP A 126 -23.37 31.00 26.81
C ASP A 126 -21.86 30.80 27.05
N ASN A 127 -21.05 31.87 26.90
CA ASN A 127 -19.59 31.85 26.98
C ASN A 127 -18.94 30.82 26.03
N GLY A 128 -19.56 30.60 24.88
CA GLY A 128 -19.10 29.72 23.79
C GLY A 128 -19.28 28.23 24.07
N THR A 129 -20.14 27.85 25.01
CA THR A 129 -20.35 26.45 25.40
C THR A 129 -20.91 25.62 24.24
N ILE A 130 -21.90 26.16 23.52
CA ILE A 130 -22.50 25.54 22.33
C ILE A 130 -21.45 25.46 21.22
N LEU A 131 -20.70 26.53 20.95
CA LEU A 131 -19.65 26.54 19.94
C LEU A 131 -18.57 25.48 20.20
N ARG A 132 -18.12 25.33 21.45
CA ARG A 132 -17.16 24.28 21.83
C ARG A 132 -17.75 22.87 21.67
N THR A 133 -19.04 22.70 21.97
CA THR A 133 -19.73 21.40 21.84
C THR A 133 -19.88 21.00 20.37
N VAL A 134 -20.28 21.93 19.51
CA VAL A 134 -20.35 21.71 18.06
C VAL A 134 -18.96 21.40 17.50
N LEU A 135 -17.93 22.16 17.89
CA LEU A 135 -16.56 21.90 17.46
C LEU A 135 -16.06 20.51 17.89
N ALA A 136 -16.32 20.10 19.12
CA ALA A 136 -15.95 18.77 19.61
C ALA A 136 -16.67 17.66 18.83
N THR A 137 -17.94 17.87 18.50
CA THR A 137 -18.75 16.93 17.71
C THR A 137 -18.22 16.81 16.28
N GLU A 138 -17.96 17.93 15.62
CA GLU A 138 -17.41 17.98 14.26
C GLU A 138 -16.00 17.36 14.20
N LEU A 139 -15.14 17.64 15.18
CA LEU A 139 -13.81 17.01 15.26
C LEU A 139 -13.91 15.48 15.45
N SER A 140 -14.89 15.01 16.22
CA SER A 140 -15.16 13.58 16.37
C SER A 140 -15.62 12.96 15.05
N HIS A 141 -16.58 13.60 14.37
CA HIS A 141 -17.05 13.17 13.05
C HIS A 141 -15.92 13.13 12.03
N PHE A 142 -15.12 14.18 11.95
CA PHE A 142 -13.97 14.25 11.06
C PHE A 142 -12.96 13.13 11.34
N ARG A 143 -12.62 12.88 12.61
CA ARG A 143 -11.72 11.77 12.98
C ARG A 143 -12.31 10.42 12.57
N SER A 144 -13.60 10.22 12.79
CA SER A 144 -14.27 8.97 12.41
C SER A 144 -14.33 8.78 10.89
N LEU A 145 -14.53 9.86 10.14
CA LEU A 145 -14.53 9.85 8.67
C LEU A 145 -13.13 9.56 8.14
N ALA A 146 -12.12 10.27 8.64
CA ALA A 146 -10.73 10.05 8.27
C ALA A 146 -10.34 8.58 8.53
N LYS A 147 -10.67 8.05 9.71
CA LYS A 147 -10.43 6.65 10.03
C LYS A 147 -11.10 5.71 9.03
N LYS A 148 -12.39 5.89 8.74
CA LYS A 148 -13.11 5.06 7.75
C LYS A 148 -12.50 5.15 6.35
N VAL A 149 -12.09 6.34 5.90
CA VAL A 149 -11.45 6.52 4.59
C VAL A 149 -10.11 5.81 4.55
N TYR A 150 -9.29 5.92 5.61
CA TYR A 150 -8.02 5.20 5.70
C TYR A 150 -8.21 3.68 5.78
N ASP A 151 -9.17 3.20 6.58
CA ASP A 151 -9.47 1.78 6.72
C ASP A 151 -9.95 1.20 5.38
N ASN A 152 -10.88 1.88 4.70
CA ASN A 152 -11.37 1.47 3.38
C ASN A 152 -10.25 1.49 2.32
N MET A 153 -9.47 2.57 2.25
CA MET A 153 -8.37 2.67 1.28
C MET A 153 -7.33 1.59 1.53
N THR A 154 -7.02 1.29 2.79
CA THR A 154 -6.09 0.22 3.16
C THR A 154 -6.64 -1.14 2.75
N GLN A 155 -7.94 -1.38 2.95
CA GLN A 155 -8.60 -2.60 2.51
C GLN A 155 -8.58 -2.73 0.98
N ASP A 156 -8.96 -1.68 0.24
CA ASP A 156 -8.96 -1.69 -1.23
C ASP A 156 -7.55 -1.98 -1.79
N ILE A 157 -6.53 -1.32 -1.24
CA ILE A 157 -5.13 -1.56 -1.62
C ILE A 157 -4.73 -3.01 -1.30
N SER A 158 -5.10 -3.50 -0.11
CA SER A 158 -4.81 -4.88 0.30
C SER A 158 -5.46 -5.89 -0.63
N ASP A 159 -6.72 -5.68 -1.04
CA ASP A 159 -7.45 -6.58 -1.92
C ASP A 159 -6.84 -6.61 -3.34
N VAL A 160 -6.42 -5.44 -3.86
CA VAL A 160 -5.72 -5.36 -5.14
C VAL A 160 -4.38 -6.09 -5.07
N LEU A 161 -3.57 -5.84 -4.05
CA LEU A 161 -2.28 -6.50 -3.87
C LEU A 161 -2.41 -8.01 -3.71
N MET A 162 -3.42 -8.46 -2.96
CA MET A 162 -3.68 -9.88 -2.77
C MET A 162 -4.06 -10.55 -4.10
N ASN A 163 -4.92 -9.92 -4.90
CA ASN A 163 -5.28 -10.42 -6.22
C ASN A 163 -4.08 -10.50 -7.16
N GLU A 164 -3.21 -9.49 -7.19
CA GLU A 164 -1.98 -9.55 -7.99
C GLU A 164 -1.05 -10.66 -7.51
N HIS A 165 -0.90 -10.83 -6.20
CA HIS A 165 -0.07 -11.88 -5.63
C HIS A 165 -0.57 -13.29 -5.99
N ILE A 166 -1.89 -13.49 -5.98
CA ILE A 166 -2.53 -14.73 -6.42
C ILE A 166 -2.21 -14.98 -7.90
N GLN A 167 -2.43 -13.99 -8.78
CA GLN A 167 -2.14 -14.12 -10.22
C GLN A 167 -0.67 -14.42 -10.51
N LEU A 168 0.25 -13.75 -9.81
CA LEU A 168 1.69 -13.99 -9.93
C LEU A 168 2.05 -15.41 -9.51
N THR A 169 1.47 -15.89 -8.42
CA THR A 169 1.71 -17.23 -7.90
C THR A 169 1.17 -18.29 -8.86
N GLU A 170 -0.03 -18.10 -9.38
CA GLU A 170 -0.64 -19.01 -10.37
C GLU A 170 0.17 -19.05 -11.66
N SER A 171 0.53 -17.89 -12.21
CA SER A 171 1.36 -17.81 -13.43
C SER A 171 2.74 -18.46 -13.22
N SER A 172 3.34 -18.27 -12.05
CA SER A 172 4.62 -18.91 -11.72
C SER A 172 4.49 -20.44 -11.65
N LYS A 173 3.42 -20.94 -11.01
CA LYS A 173 3.14 -22.39 -10.94
C LYS A 173 2.91 -22.98 -12.33
N GLU A 174 2.12 -22.32 -13.17
CA GLU A 174 1.84 -22.78 -14.53
C GLU A 174 3.12 -22.84 -15.37
N LYS A 175 3.95 -21.78 -15.33
CA LYS A 175 5.25 -21.78 -16.04
C LYS A 175 6.19 -22.86 -15.52
N HIS A 176 6.25 -23.06 -14.20
CA HIS A 176 7.07 -24.11 -13.63
C HIS A 176 6.59 -25.50 -14.07
N ALA A 177 5.28 -25.73 -14.11
CA ALA A 177 4.72 -26.98 -14.62
C ALA A 177 5.05 -27.19 -16.11
N ALA A 178 4.92 -26.16 -16.93
CA ALA A 178 5.26 -26.20 -18.35
C ALA A 178 6.76 -26.48 -18.58
N TYR A 179 7.65 -25.87 -17.78
CA TYR A 179 9.08 -26.16 -17.86
C TYR A 179 9.43 -27.56 -17.37
N ALA A 180 8.80 -28.04 -16.31
CA ALA A 180 8.98 -29.40 -15.84
C ALA A 180 8.55 -30.41 -16.90
N ASP A 181 7.40 -30.20 -17.54
CA ASP A 181 6.92 -31.06 -18.64
C ASP A 181 7.88 -31.02 -19.85
N LYS A 182 8.32 -29.82 -20.26
CA LYS A 182 9.31 -29.66 -21.33
C LYS A 182 10.64 -30.36 -21.00
N MET A 183 11.07 -30.28 -19.74
CA MET A 183 12.28 -30.93 -19.27
C MET A 183 12.15 -32.46 -19.30
N MET A 184 11.02 -33.00 -18.87
CA MET A 184 10.77 -34.45 -18.93
C MET A 184 10.77 -34.96 -20.38
N ARG A 185 10.10 -34.26 -21.30
CA ARG A 185 10.13 -34.61 -22.73
C ARG A 185 11.55 -34.57 -23.31
N ALA A 186 12.34 -33.55 -22.93
CA ALA A 186 13.73 -33.46 -23.37
C ALA A 186 14.59 -34.59 -22.79
N ILE A 187 14.33 -35.02 -21.55
CA ILE A 187 15.00 -36.18 -20.95
C ILE A 187 14.63 -37.46 -21.72
N ASP A 188 13.35 -37.66 -22.03
CA ASP A 188 12.88 -38.81 -22.81
C ASP A 188 13.54 -38.83 -24.20
N GLU A 189 13.62 -37.68 -24.87
CA GLU A 189 14.29 -37.52 -26.17
C GLU A 189 15.80 -37.84 -26.08
N VAL A 190 16.47 -37.39 -25.01
CA VAL A 190 17.87 -37.75 -24.76
C VAL A 190 18.03 -39.26 -24.59
N TYR A 191 17.13 -39.93 -23.86
CA TYR A 191 17.18 -41.39 -23.69
C TYR A 191 16.81 -42.15 -24.95
N GLU A 192 15.98 -41.60 -25.83
CA GLU A 192 15.69 -42.17 -27.15
C GLU A 192 16.95 -42.25 -28.01
N TYR A 193 17.73 -41.17 -28.06
CA TYR A 193 18.99 -41.14 -28.80
C TYR A 193 20.15 -41.85 -28.06
N LEU A 194 20.19 -41.76 -26.73
CA LEU A 194 21.27 -42.25 -25.88
C LEU A 194 20.70 -42.99 -24.66
N PRO A 195 20.32 -44.27 -24.80
CA PRO A 195 19.71 -45.04 -23.71
C PRO A 195 20.60 -45.18 -22.46
N ASN A 196 21.92 -45.11 -22.65
CA ASN A 196 22.91 -45.25 -21.57
C ASN A 196 23.38 -43.89 -21.00
N PHE A 197 22.71 -42.79 -21.34
CA PHE A 197 23.07 -41.47 -20.84
C PHE A 197 22.85 -41.38 -19.32
N ASN A 198 23.85 -40.87 -18.59
CA ASN A 198 23.81 -40.74 -17.14
C ASN A 198 23.94 -39.26 -16.77
N PHE A 199 22.82 -38.67 -16.33
CA PHE A 199 22.74 -37.26 -15.94
C PHE A 199 23.62 -36.91 -14.74
N GLU A 200 23.77 -37.80 -13.76
CA GLU A 200 24.64 -37.54 -12.60
C GLU A 200 26.11 -37.43 -13.01
N LYS A 201 26.57 -38.34 -13.89
CA LYS A 201 27.93 -38.27 -14.43
C LYS A 201 28.13 -37.03 -15.28
N TYR A 202 27.14 -36.61 -16.05
CA TYR A 202 27.17 -35.35 -16.79
C TYR A 202 27.37 -34.13 -15.88
N TYR A 203 26.63 -34.03 -14.77
CA TYR A 203 26.78 -32.91 -13.83
C TYR A 203 28.11 -32.92 -13.06
N THR A 204 28.67 -34.11 -12.83
CA THR A 204 29.85 -34.27 -11.97
C THR A 204 31.17 -34.30 -12.75
N GLN A 205 31.15 -34.77 -14.01
CA GLN A 205 32.33 -34.95 -14.85
C GLN A 205 32.20 -34.12 -16.13
N PRO A 206 32.98 -33.03 -16.29
CA PRO A 206 32.89 -32.17 -17.48
C PRO A 206 33.28 -32.89 -18.78
N ASP A 207 34.13 -33.93 -18.70
CA ASP A 207 34.58 -34.70 -19.86
C ASP A 207 33.60 -35.82 -20.29
N TYR A 208 32.50 -36.01 -19.57
CA TYR A 208 31.54 -37.09 -19.82
C TYR A 208 30.93 -37.02 -21.24
N ILE A 209 30.57 -35.82 -21.71
CA ILE A 209 30.04 -35.63 -23.07
C ILE A 209 31.11 -35.91 -24.12
N ASN A 210 32.35 -35.45 -23.92
CA ASN A 210 33.44 -35.65 -24.88
C ASN A 210 33.77 -37.14 -25.09
N ASN A 211 33.53 -37.97 -24.07
CA ASN A 211 33.73 -39.41 -24.17
C ASN A 211 32.59 -40.13 -24.92
N ILE A 212 31.37 -39.59 -24.90
CA ILE A 212 30.19 -40.17 -25.57
C ILE A 212 30.06 -39.64 -26.99
N PHE A 213 30.30 -38.35 -27.15
CA PHE A 213 30.37 -37.64 -28.42
C PHE A 213 31.78 -37.06 -28.55
N PRO A 214 32.76 -37.87 -29.01
CA PRO A 214 34.04 -37.32 -29.42
C PRO A 214 33.74 -36.26 -30.48
N HIS A 215 34.16 -35.02 -30.21
CA HIS A 215 33.97 -33.93 -31.15
C HIS A 215 34.54 -34.38 -32.50
N ALA A 216 33.73 -34.27 -33.55
CA ALA A 216 34.24 -34.45 -34.89
C ALA A 216 35.39 -33.46 -35.04
N VAL A 217 36.58 -33.97 -35.41
CA VAL A 217 37.73 -33.15 -35.78
C VAL A 217 37.20 -32.04 -36.66
N GLU A 218 37.41 -30.79 -36.25
CA GLU A 218 36.91 -29.59 -36.93
C GLU A 218 37.01 -29.79 -38.44
N LEU A 219 35.87 -30.10 -39.06
CA LEU A 219 35.69 -29.76 -40.45
C LEU A 219 35.81 -28.26 -40.42
N VAL A 220 36.92 -27.74 -40.92
CA VAL A 220 37.16 -26.32 -41.10
C VAL A 220 35.95 -25.79 -41.86
N VAL A 221 34.98 -25.27 -41.11
CA VAL A 221 33.82 -24.61 -41.69
C VAL A 221 34.43 -23.37 -42.32
N GLU A 222 34.34 -23.26 -43.66
CA GLU A 222 34.80 -22.06 -44.34
C GLU A 222 34.15 -20.85 -43.66
N GLU A 223 34.97 -19.85 -43.32
CA GLU A 223 34.58 -18.62 -42.62
C GLU A 223 33.35 -17.94 -43.29
N ASP A 224 33.16 -18.19 -44.59
CA ASP A 224 32.01 -17.74 -45.38
C ASP A 224 30.67 -18.36 -44.95
N HIS A 225 30.65 -19.62 -44.48
CA HIS A 225 29.43 -20.27 -44.02
C HIS A 225 28.96 -19.72 -42.67
N GLU A 226 29.89 -19.47 -41.74
CA GLU A 226 29.57 -18.86 -40.45
C GLU A 226 29.03 -17.42 -40.62
N GLN A 227 29.64 -16.65 -41.53
CA GLN A 227 29.14 -15.33 -41.88
C GLN A 227 27.77 -15.38 -42.58
N ALA A 228 27.49 -16.42 -43.37
CA ALA A 228 26.18 -16.62 -43.99
C ALA A 228 25.09 -16.94 -42.94
N VAL A 229 25.39 -17.80 -41.97
CA VAL A 229 24.47 -18.13 -40.87
C VAL A 229 24.20 -16.89 -39.99
N MET A 230 25.23 -16.14 -39.61
CA MET A 230 25.03 -14.89 -38.86
C MET A 230 24.18 -13.86 -39.62
N ARG A 231 24.38 -13.73 -40.94
CA ARG A 231 23.53 -12.86 -41.78
C ARG A 231 22.08 -13.34 -41.82
N GLN A 232 21.86 -14.66 -41.90
CA GLN A 232 20.52 -15.24 -41.89
C GLN A 232 19.81 -15.00 -40.55
N GLU A 233 20.49 -15.25 -39.43
CA GLU A 233 19.96 -14.99 -38.09
C GLU A 233 19.61 -13.51 -37.88
N ALA A 234 20.48 -12.60 -38.34
CA ALA A 234 20.23 -11.17 -38.31
C ALA A 234 19.00 -10.79 -39.14
N CYS A 235 18.85 -11.34 -40.35
CA CYS A 235 17.67 -11.14 -41.19
C CYS A 235 16.39 -11.66 -40.52
N HIS A 236 16.41 -12.86 -39.96
CA HIS A 236 15.26 -13.44 -39.26
C HIS A 236 14.85 -12.58 -38.06
N ARG A 237 15.83 -12.10 -37.28
CA ARG A 237 15.59 -11.22 -36.15
C ARG A 237 14.98 -9.88 -36.59
N MET A 238 15.48 -9.31 -37.68
CA MET A 238 14.93 -8.08 -38.24
C MET A 238 13.49 -8.26 -38.74
N MET A 239 13.20 -9.36 -39.44
CA MET A 239 11.84 -9.69 -39.87
C MET A 239 10.90 -9.87 -38.68
N TRP A 240 11.35 -10.56 -37.63
CA TRP A 240 10.57 -10.74 -36.42
C TRP A 240 10.25 -9.39 -35.77
N LEU A 241 11.24 -8.50 -35.61
CA LEU A 241 11.03 -7.16 -35.05
C LEU A 241 10.05 -6.33 -35.89
N HIS A 242 10.13 -6.40 -37.22
CA HIS A 242 9.16 -5.75 -38.09
C HIS A 242 7.75 -6.28 -37.87
N SER A 243 7.58 -7.61 -37.86
CA SER A 243 6.27 -8.23 -37.65
C SER A 243 5.66 -7.89 -36.27
N GLU A 244 6.50 -7.81 -35.24
CA GLU A 244 6.07 -7.45 -33.90
C GLU A 244 5.73 -5.94 -33.80
N GLY A 245 6.47 -5.09 -34.51
CA GLY A 245 6.14 -3.67 -34.67
C GLY A 245 4.77 -3.46 -35.32
N ASP A 246 4.48 -4.19 -36.40
CA ASP A 246 3.19 -4.14 -37.08
C ASP A 246 2.05 -4.65 -36.20
N ARG A 247 2.27 -5.74 -35.45
CA ARG A 247 1.31 -6.29 -34.48
C ARG A 247 0.96 -5.28 -33.40
N LEU A 248 1.97 -4.65 -32.79
CA LEU A 248 1.80 -3.61 -31.78
C LEU A 248 1.12 -2.36 -32.35
N GLY A 249 1.46 -1.97 -33.59
CA GLY A 249 0.80 -0.87 -34.29
C GLY A 249 -0.69 -1.12 -34.51
N ALA A 250 -1.06 -2.33 -34.93
CA ALA A 250 -2.45 -2.75 -35.11
C ALA A 250 -3.22 -2.78 -33.78
N GLU A 251 -2.60 -3.29 -32.71
CA GLU A 251 -3.19 -3.32 -31.38
C GLU A 251 -3.42 -1.90 -30.83
N ASN A 252 -2.44 -1.02 -30.99
CA ASN A 252 -2.54 0.37 -30.55
C ASN A 252 -3.64 1.12 -31.32
N LYS A 253 -3.75 0.91 -32.63
CA LYS A 253 -4.85 1.44 -33.45
C LYS A 253 -6.22 0.96 -32.94
N ARG A 254 -6.36 -0.34 -32.66
CA ARG A 254 -7.60 -0.92 -32.10
C ARG A 254 -7.95 -0.30 -30.75
N LEU A 255 -6.96 -0.09 -29.87
CA LEU A 255 -7.17 0.55 -28.57
C LEU A 255 -7.59 2.02 -28.71
N GLN A 256 -6.98 2.76 -29.64
CA GLN A 256 -7.37 4.14 -29.93
C GLN A 256 -8.82 4.22 -30.44
N ASP A 257 -9.22 3.32 -31.33
CA ASP A 257 -10.59 3.31 -31.85
C ASP A 257 -11.60 2.94 -30.75
N ARG A 258 -11.28 1.97 -29.88
CA ARG A 258 -12.09 1.66 -28.69
C ARG A 258 -12.20 2.85 -27.74
N LEU A 259 -11.12 3.61 -27.56
CA LEU A 259 -11.10 4.80 -26.72
C LEU A 259 -11.96 5.93 -27.31
N LYS A 260 -11.99 6.09 -28.64
CA LYS A 260 -12.92 7.01 -29.32
C LYS A 260 -14.37 6.59 -29.10
N GLU A 261 -14.69 5.31 -29.25
CA GLU A 261 -16.05 4.79 -29.04
C GLU A 261 -16.53 5.04 -27.61
N LEU A 262 -15.70 4.76 -26.60
CA LEU A 262 -16.03 5.02 -25.20
C LEU A 262 -16.24 6.50 -24.91
N LYS A 263 -15.43 7.39 -25.50
CA LYS A 263 -15.62 8.84 -25.38
C LYS A 263 -16.92 9.31 -26.02
N GLN A 264 -17.34 8.69 -27.12
CA GLN A 264 -18.62 9.02 -27.76
C GLN A 264 -19.79 8.63 -26.85
N ARG A 265 -19.76 7.41 -26.28
CA ARG A 265 -20.78 6.93 -25.33
C ARG A 265 -20.84 7.70 -24.00
N GLN A 266 -19.79 8.44 -23.64
CA GLN A 266 -19.79 9.32 -22.46
C GLN A 266 -20.39 10.70 -22.74
N ARG A 267 -20.52 11.09 -24.01
CA ARG A 267 -21.10 12.36 -24.43
C ARG A 267 -22.60 12.27 -24.70
N ASP A 268 -23.06 11.10 -25.14
CA ASP A 268 -24.47 10.76 -25.32
C ASP A 268 -25.10 10.32 -23.98
#